data_AF-A0A5B1CEP5-F1
#
_entry.id   AF-A0A5B1CEP5-F1
#
_cell.length_a   1.000
_cell.length_b   1.000
_cell.length_c   1.000
_cell.angle_alpha   90.00
_cell.angle_beta   90.00
_cell.angle_gamma   90.00
#
_symmetry.space_group_name_H-M   'P 1'
#
loop_
_entity.id
_entity.type
_entity.pdbx_description
1 polymer ?
#
loop_
_entity_poly.entity_id
_entity_poly.type
_entity_poly.pdbx_seq_one_letter_code
_entity_poly.pdbx_strand_id
1 'polypeptide(L)'
;MSKGGKPKDVFDVERIRQIIELMEEHDLSEVDLQQGDEKIKLGRGQAGGAPVYAPAPVAAAPAASSAASSGGGGSAAVDDGSTTINAPMIGTFYSKANPESPAFVKVGDHVGPDTVVCIVEAMKVFNEIPAECSGKILEVLVSDQQAVDFGKPMFRIQPD
;
A
#
# COMPACT_ATOMS: atom_id res chain seq x y z
N MET A 1 -1.38 46.72 -24.95
CA MET A 1 -1.37 45.38 -25.56
C MET A 1 -1.57 44.33 -24.47
N SER A 2 -2.80 43.86 -24.25
CA SER A 2 -3.09 42.77 -23.32
C SER A 2 -2.60 41.45 -23.93
N LYS A 3 -1.52 40.89 -23.41
CA LYS A 3 -1.14 39.50 -23.70
C LYS A 3 -2.11 38.58 -22.95
N GLY A 4 -3.16 38.15 -23.64
CA GLY A 4 -4.01 37.05 -23.18
C GLY A 4 -3.18 35.76 -23.15
N GLY A 5 -2.75 35.35 -21.95
CA GLY A 5 -2.24 34.00 -21.73
C GLY A 5 -3.42 33.03 -21.76
N LYS A 6 -3.40 32.09 -22.69
CA LYS A 6 -4.35 30.96 -22.67
C LYS A 6 -4.28 30.26 -21.30
N PRO A 7 -5.38 29.71 -20.79
CA PRO A 7 -5.32 28.85 -19.60
C PRO A 7 -4.32 27.73 -19.89
N LYS A 8 -3.30 27.61 -19.04
CA LYS A 8 -2.27 26.57 -19.21
C LYS A 8 -2.91 25.25 -18.82
N ASP A 9 -3.19 24.45 -19.83
CA ASP A 9 -3.70 23.09 -19.68
C ASP A 9 -2.78 22.30 -18.74
N VAL A 10 -3.34 21.57 -17.77
CA VAL A 10 -2.53 20.82 -16.81
C VAL A 10 -1.77 19.69 -17.50
N PHE A 11 -2.26 19.26 -18.66
CA PHE A 11 -1.67 18.22 -19.51
C PHE A 11 -0.76 18.76 -20.62
N ASP A 12 -0.39 20.05 -20.56
CA ASP A 12 0.57 20.61 -21.50
C ASP A 12 1.93 19.90 -21.40
N VAL A 13 2.55 19.62 -22.56
CA VAL A 13 3.80 18.86 -22.64
C VAL A 13 4.96 19.57 -21.92
N GLU A 14 5.01 20.91 -21.92
CA GLU A 14 6.02 21.67 -21.18
C GLU A 14 5.84 21.48 -19.68
N ARG A 15 4.59 21.41 -19.22
CA ARG A 15 4.25 21.20 -17.80
C ARG A 15 4.52 19.77 -17.35
N ILE A 16 4.20 18.77 -18.18
CA ILE A 16 4.53 17.37 -17.91
C ILE A 16 6.04 17.19 -17.76
N ARG A 17 6.86 17.84 -18.60
CA ARG A 17 8.33 17.81 -18.46
C ARG A 17 8.80 18.41 -17.14
N GLN A 18 8.27 19.56 -16.73
CA GLN A 18 8.58 20.16 -15.44
C GLN A 18 8.21 19.25 -14.27
N ILE A 19 7.08 18.54 -14.36
CA ILE A 19 6.66 17.59 -13.34
C ILE A 19 7.63 16.41 -13.27
N ILE A 20 8.08 15.89 -14.42
CA ILE A 20 9.09 14.81 -14.47
C ILE A 20 10.43 15.29 -13.85
N GLU A 21 10.87 16.51 -14.13
CA GLU A 21 12.09 17.07 -13.52
C GLU A 21 11.95 17.20 -12.00
N LEU A 22 10.80 17.67 -11.52
CA LEU A 22 10.50 17.75 -10.09
C LEU A 22 10.40 16.36 -9.44
N MET A 23 9.86 15.37 -10.16
CA MET A 23 9.83 13.99 -9.70
C MET A 23 11.25 13.44 -9.52
N GLU A 24 12.20 13.79 -10.38
CA GLU A 24 13.60 13.40 -10.23
C GLU A 24 14.31 14.17 -9.11
N GLU A 25 14.12 15.49 -9.03
CA GLU A 25 14.72 16.35 -7.99
C GLU A 25 14.27 15.98 -6.58
N HIS A 26 13.01 15.55 -6.43
CA HIS A 26 12.41 15.21 -5.14
C HIS A 26 12.22 13.70 -4.91
N ASP A 27 12.79 12.86 -5.78
CA ASP A 27 12.71 11.39 -5.73
C ASP A 27 11.25 10.86 -5.61
N LEU A 28 10.32 11.48 -6.34
CA LEU A 28 8.92 11.07 -6.37
C LEU A 28 8.72 9.88 -7.32
N SER A 29 8.03 8.85 -6.85
CA SER A 29 7.80 7.62 -7.61
C SER A 29 6.57 7.69 -8.54
N GLU A 30 5.53 8.44 -8.16
CA GLU A 30 4.28 8.58 -8.91
C GLU A 30 3.68 9.99 -8.72
N VAL A 31 3.03 10.52 -9.76
CA VAL A 31 2.23 11.75 -9.72
C VAL A 31 0.91 11.53 -10.49
N ASP A 32 -0.21 11.82 -9.83
CA ASP A 32 -1.56 11.86 -10.41
C ASP A 32 -1.97 13.31 -10.71
N LEU A 33 -2.39 13.57 -11.95
CA LEU A 33 -2.93 14.85 -12.40
C LEU A 33 -4.39 14.67 -12.81
N GLN A 34 -5.28 15.51 -12.30
CA GLN A 34 -6.71 15.52 -12.64
C GLN A 34 -7.20 16.93 -12.95
N GLN A 35 -7.89 17.10 -14.08
CA GLN A 35 -8.54 18.35 -14.47
C GLN A 35 -9.90 18.03 -15.09
N GLY A 36 -10.99 18.38 -14.40
CA GLY A 36 -12.34 17.97 -14.80
C GLY A 36 -12.45 16.44 -14.81
N ASP A 37 -12.86 15.89 -15.97
CA ASP A 37 -12.99 14.45 -16.22
C ASP A 37 -11.69 13.79 -16.72
N GLU A 38 -10.66 14.57 -17.01
CA GLU A 38 -9.40 14.07 -17.55
C GLU A 38 -8.41 13.74 -16.41
N LYS A 39 -7.73 12.59 -16.52
CA LYS A 39 -6.75 12.12 -15.54
C LYS A 39 -5.52 11.52 -16.23
N ILE A 40 -4.33 11.88 -15.75
CA ILE A 40 -3.04 11.30 -16.18
C ILE A 40 -2.25 10.85 -14.95
N LYS A 41 -1.65 9.65 -15.03
CA LYS A 41 -0.68 9.15 -14.06
C LYS A 41 0.72 9.14 -14.68
N LEU A 42 1.69 9.70 -13.97
CA LEU A 42 3.12 9.67 -14.30
C LEU A 42 3.82 8.78 -13.28
N GLY A 43 4.57 7.78 -13.73
CA GLY A 43 5.31 6.88 -12.85
C GLY A 43 6.75 6.69 -13.33
N ARG A 44 7.70 6.62 -12.40
CA ARG A 44 9.08 6.29 -12.73
C ARG A 44 9.16 4.80 -13.05
N GLY A 45 9.34 4.45 -14.33
CA GLY A 45 9.28 3.07 -14.78
C GLY A 45 10.30 2.16 -14.08
N GLN A 46 9.82 1.14 -13.37
CA GLN A 46 10.56 -0.09 -13.15
C GLN A 46 10.00 -1.15 -14.09
N ALA A 47 10.44 -1.09 -15.35
CA ALA A 47 10.32 -2.22 -16.27
C ALA A 47 11.17 -3.37 -15.70
N GLY A 48 10.57 -4.56 -15.64
CA GLY A 48 11.06 -5.70 -14.88
C GLY A 48 12.53 -6.08 -15.12
N GLY A 49 13.24 -6.29 -14.01
CA GLY A 49 14.47 -7.06 -13.97
C GLY A 49 14.18 -8.43 -13.36
N ALA A 50 14.10 -9.46 -14.19
CA ALA A 50 14.07 -10.84 -13.72
C ALA A 50 15.43 -11.20 -13.09
N PRO A 51 15.48 -11.75 -11.86
CA PRO A 51 16.74 -12.23 -11.30
C PRO A 51 17.10 -13.61 -11.87
N VAL A 52 18.25 -13.69 -12.53
CA VAL A 52 18.90 -14.96 -12.89
C VAL A 52 19.52 -15.55 -11.63
N TYR A 53 19.01 -16.67 -11.15
CA TYR A 53 19.54 -17.43 -10.01
C TYR A 53 20.64 -18.39 -10.48
N ALA A 54 21.86 -18.26 -9.98
CA ALA A 54 22.90 -19.29 -10.07
C ALA A 54 22.93 -20.08 -8.74
N PRO A 55 22.90 -21.43 -8.76
CA PRO A 55 22.89 -22.19 -7.52
C PRO A 55 24.27 -22.64 -7.02
N ALA A 56 24.30 -22.92 -5.71
CA ALA A 56 25.17 -23.84 -4.96
C ALA A 56 26.39 -23.26 -4.20
N PRO A 57 26.92 -23.93 -3.15
CA PRO A 57 26.48 -25.17 -2.50
C PRO A 57 26.23 -25.08 -0.97
N VAL A 58 25.55 -26.11 -0.47
CA VAL A 58 25.28 -26.39 0.96
C VAL A 58 26.54 -26.82 1.72
N ALA A 59 26.71 -26.34 2.94
CA ALA A 59 27.60 -26.91 3.95
C ALA A 59 26.87 -26.98 5.30
N ALA A 60 26.97 -28.14 5.95
CA ALA A 60 26.29 -28.50 7.19
C ALA A 60 27.14 -28.21 8.44
N ALA A 61 26.46 -28.21 9.60
CA ALA A 61 26.94 -28.44 10.99
C ALA A 61 26.95 -27.19 11.93
N PRO A 62 26.76 -27.35 13.27
CA PRO A 62 25.66 -26.68 13.98
C PRO A 62 26.05 -25.82 15.22
N ALA A 63 25.02 -25.11 15.71
CA ALA A 63 24.78 -24.56 17.07
C ALA A 63 25.65 -23.40 17.62
N ALA A 64 25.05 -22.20 17.70
CA ALA A 64 25.07 -21.32 18.88
C ALA A 64 24.01 -20.21 18.76
N SER A 65 23.57 -19.74 19.92
CA SER A 65 22.36 -18.93 20.17
C SER A 65 22.50 -17.43 19.88
N SER A 66 21.32 -16.82 19.64
CA SER A 66 20.95 -15.41 19.87
C SER A 66 21.35 -14.35 18.83
N ALA A 67 20.38 -14.01 17.96
CA ALA A 67 19.95 -12.65 17.63
C ALA A 67 18.88 -12.72 16.52
N ALA A 68 17.61 -12.92 16.87
CA ALA A 68 16.52 -12.82 15.91
C ALA A 68 16.21 -11.34 15.63
N SER A 69 16.98 -10.74 14.72
CA SER A 69 16.45 -9.68 13.85
C SER A 69 15.59 -10.35 12.80
N SER A 70 14.29 -10.44 13.05
CA SER A 70 13.32 -10.93 12.07
C SER A 70 12.80 -9.75 11.25
N GLY A 71 13.58 -9.39 10.24
CA GLY A 71 13.08 -8.70 9.07
C GLY A 71 12.28 -9.67 8.18
N GLY A 72 11.25 -9.13 7.53
CA GLY A 72 10.76 -9.63 6.25
C GLY A 72 10.11 -11.00 6.25
N GLY A 73 9.04 -11.20 7.04
CA GLY A 73 8.08 -12.26 6.79
C GLY A 73 7.22 -11.94 5.56
N GLY A 74 7.82 -11.95 4.37
CA GLY A 74 7.08 -12.10 3.12
C GLY A 74 6.58 -13.54 3.07
N SER A 75 5.40 -13.79 3.65
CA SER A 75 4.69 -15.06 3.43
C SER A 75 4.47 -15.17 1.94
N ALA A 76 5.06 -16.21 1.34
CA ALA A 76 4.85 -16.57 -0.04
C ALA A 76 3.35 -16.54 -0.35
N ALA A 77 2.95 -15.71 -1.31
CA ALA A 77 1.63 -15.76 -1.88
C ALA A 77 1.47 -17.16 -2.51
N VAL A 78 0.70 -18.00 -1.85
CA VAL A 78 -0.03 -19.04 -2.55
C VAL A 78 -1.05 -18.28 -3.40
N ASP A 79 -0.91 -18.31 -4.72
CA ASP A 79 -1.89 -17.80 -5.68
C ASP A 79 -3.20 -18.62 -5.53
N ASP A 80 -3.97 -18.33 -4.49
CA ASP A 80 -5.29 -18.92 -4.19
C ASP A 80 -6.43 -18.03 -4.75
N GLY A 81 -6.09 -17.03 -5.58
CA GLY A 81 -7.03 -16.00 -6.06
C GLY A 81 -7.41 -14.95 -5.01
N SER A 82 -6.78 -14.95 -3.83
CA SER A 82 -7.00 -13.94 -2.79
C SER A 82 -6.12 -12.69 -3.00
N THR A 83 -6.66 -11.51 -2.68
CA THR A 83 -5.93 -10.24 -2.63
C THR A 83 -5.74 -9.76 -1.18
N THR A 84 -4.98 -8.69 -0.95
CA THR A 84 -4.78 -8.12 0.39
C THR A 84 -5.15 -6.64 0.46
N ILE A 85 -5.68 -6.23 1.61
CA ILE A 85 -5.80 -4.81 1.98
C ILE A 85 -4.55 -4.47 2.78
N ASN A 86 -3.79 -3.49 2.29
CA ASN A 86 -2.48 -3.13 2.82
C ASN A 86 -2.53 -1.81 3.58
N ALA A 87 -1.61 -1.62 4.53
CA ALA A 87 -1.50 -0.37 5.27
C ALA A 87 -1.06 0.78 4.35
N PRO A 88 -1.83 1.87 4.22
CA PRO A 88 -1.48 3.00 3.35
C PRO A 88 -0.46 3.96 3.98
N MET A 89 -0.13 3.76 5.25
CA MET A 89 0.83 4.57 6.00
C MET A 89 1.44 3.77 7.15
N ILE A 90 2.53 4.30 7.71
CA ILE A 90 3.17 3.75 8.91
C ILE A 90 2.35 4.17 10.14
N GLY A 91 2.07 3.22 11.03
CA GLY A 91 1.31 3.53 12.24
C GLY A 91 0.98 2.32 13.10
N THR A 92 0.01 2.48 14.00
CA THR A 92 -0.51 1.42 14.88
C THR A 92 -1.88 0.98 14.39
N PHE A 93 -2.06 -0.32 14.16
CA PHE A 93 -3.33 -0.89 13.72
C PHE A 93 -4.32 -1.06 14.89
N TYR A 94 -5.57 -0.66 14.66
CA TYR A 94 -6.69 -0.91 15.56
C TYR A 94 -7.86 -1.53 14.81
N SER A 95 -8.34 -2.66 15.34
CA SER A 95 -9.47 -3.41 14.76
C SER A 95 -10.83 -2.78 15.09
N LYS A 96 -10.88 -1.81 16.01
CA LYS A 96 -12.08 -1.19 16.56
C LYS A 96 -11.94 0.33 16.61
N ALA A 97 -13.07 1.04 16.55
CA ALA A 97 -13.11 2.49 16.70
C ALA A 97 -12.67 2.97 18.11
N ASN A 98 -12.94 2.15 19.13
CA ASN A 98 -12.58 2.36 20.53
C ASN A 98 -12.71 1.03 21.31
N PRO A 99 -12.23 0.94 22.57
CA PRO A 99 -12.17 -0.34 23.30
C PRO A 99 -13.51 -1.06 23.47
N GLU A 100 -14.60 -0.30 23.56
CA GLU A 100 -15.97 -0.82 23.79
C GLU A 100 -16.72 -1.13 22.50
N SER A 101 -16.22 -0.66 21.36
CA SER A 101 -16.85 -0.89 20.05
C SER A 101 -16.59 -2.30 19.53
N PRO A 102 -17.51 -2.83 18.68
CA PRO A 102 -17.21 -4.01 17.89
C PRO A 102 -16.05 -3.75 16.93
N ALA A 103 -15.44 -4.83 16.45
CA ALA A 103 -14.49 -4.71 15.35
C ALA A 103 -15.21 -4.17 14.11
N PHE A 104 -14.50 -3.39 13.29
CA PHE A 104 -15.02 -2.88 12.03
C PHE A 104 -15.46 -4.03 11.11
N VAL A 105 -14.64 -5.08 11.04
CA VAL A 105 -14.91 -6.31 10.28
C VAL A 105 -14.41 -7.55 11.03
N LYS A 106 -14.98 -8.72 10.71
CA LYS A 106 -14.51 -10.04 11.16
C LYS A 106 -14.34 -10.98 9.96
N VAL A 107 -13.62 -12.08 10.19
CA VAL A 107 -13.51 -13.16 9.20
C VAL A 107 -14.90 -13.65 8.80
N GLY A 108 -15.13 -13.71 7.50
CA GLY A 108 -16.39 -14.10 6.90
C GLY A 108 -17.29 -12.94 6.46
N ASP A 109 -17.01 -11.71 6.91
CA ASP A 109 -17.76 -10.54 6.48
C ASP A 109 -17.47 -10.19 5.02
N HIS A 110 -18.47 -9.61 4.36
CA HIS A 110 -18.35 -9.05 3.02
C HIS A 110 -18.13 -7.53 3.12
N VAL A 111 -17.20 -7.00 2.33
CA VAL A 111 -16.82 -5.59 2.31
C VAL A 111 -16.94 -5.03 0.90
N GLY A 112 -17.30 -3.75 0.79
CA GLY A 112 -17.23 -2.97 -0.44
C GLY A 112 -16.09 -1.94 -0.39
N PRO A 113 -15.82 -1.21 -1.50
CA PRO A 113 -14.66 -0.32 -1.59
C PRO A 113 -14.64 0.77 -0.52
N ASP A 114 -15.80 1.27 -0.12
CA ASP A 114 -15.94 2.33 0.90
C ASP A 114 -16.10 1.78 2.33
N THR A 115 -16.09 0.45 2.52
CA THR A 115 -16.26 -0.14 3.86
C THR A 115 -15.01 0.09 4.68
N VAL A 116 -15.14 0.73 5.84
CA VAL A 116 -14.03 0.93 6.79
C VAL A 116 -13.70 -0.41 7.45
N VAL A 117 -12.44 -0.84 7.34
CA VAL A 117 -11.99 -2.16 7.83
C VAL A 117 -11.13 -2.08 9.09
N CYS A 118 -10.48 -0.95 9.34
CA CYS A 118 -9.69 -0.69 10.55
C CYS A 118 -9.39 0.80 10.72
N ILE A 119 -8.71 1.12 11.81
CA ILE A 119 -8.02 2.40 12.00
C ILE A 119 -6.52 2.16 11.99
N VAL A 120 -5.76 3.08 11.39
CA VAL A 120 -4.32 3.18 11.61
C VAL A 120 -4.03 4.53 12.27
N GLU A 121 -3.38 4.48 13.44
CA GLU A 121 -2.94 5.66 14.17
C GLU A 121 -1.53 6.07 13.72
N ALA A 122 -1.39 7.29 13.23
CA ALA A 122 -0.10 7.89 12.90
C ALA A 122 -0.01 9.27 13.57
N MET A 123 1.03 9.50 14.39
CA MET A 123 1.27 10.78 15.08
C MET A 123 0.04 11.31 15.86
N LYS A 124 -0.66 10.44 16.59
CA LYS A 124 -1.92 10.74 17.32
C LYS A 124 -3.14 11.08 16.45
N VAL A 125 -3.04 10.87 15.15
CA VAL A 125 -4.17 10.99 14.22
C VAL A 125 -4.66 9.58 13.90
N PHE A 126 -5.96 9.34 14.11
CA PHE A 126 -6.62 8.06 13.85
C PHE A 126 -7.30 8.14 12.49
N ASN A 127 -6.74 7.45 11.48
CA ASN A 127 -7.33 7.43 10.13
C ASN A 127 -8.08 6.13 9.93
N GLU A 128 -9.34 6.24 9.52
CA GLU A 128 -10.14 5.12 9.05
C GLU A 128 -9.61 4.64 7.70
N ILE A 129 -9.44 3.32 7.56
CA ILE A 129 -8.93 2.71 6.34
C ILE A 129 -10.10 2.04 5.59
N PRO A 130 -10.47 2.51 4.39
CA PRO A 130 -11.45 1.84 3.54
C PRO A 130 -10.85 0.57 2.91
N ALA A 131 -11.70 -0.36 2.48
CA ALA A 131 -11.24 -1.61 1.87
C ALA A 131 -10.67 -1.42 0.45
N GLU A 132 -11.14 -0.41 -0.29
CA GLU A 132 -10.79 -0.11 -1.70
C GLU A 132 -11.07 -1.23 -2.72
N CYS A 133 -11.59 -2.36 -2.25
CA CYS A 133 -11.96 -3.53 -3.03
C CYS A 133 -13.28 -4.12 -2.50
N SER A 134 -13.90 -5.00 -3.30
CA SER A 134 -15.08 -5.76 -2.88
C SER A 134 -14.73 -7.24 -2.73
N GLY A 135 -15.28 -7.87 -1.69
CA GLY A 135 -15.09 -9.28 -1.46
C GLY A 135 -15.30 -9.71 -0.01
N LYS A 136 -14.86 -10.93 0.29
CA LYS A 136 -15.02 -11.55 1.61
C LYS A 136 -13.71 -11.56 2.41
N ILE A 137 -13.75 -11.14 3.68
CA ILE A 137 -12.62 -11.23 4.61
C ILE A 137 -12.33 -12.70 4.89
N LEU A 138 -11.17 -13.17 4.44
CA LEU A 138 -10.68 -14.52 4.74
C LEU A 138 -9.91 -14.54 6.05
N GLU A 139 -9.01 -13.57 6.27
CA GLU A 139 -8.13 -13.54 7.43
C GLU A 139 -7.76 -12.10 7.82
N VAL A 140 -7.52 -11.89 9.11
CA VAL A 140 -6.89 -10.67 9.66
C VAL A 140 -5.44 -11.00 9.95
N LEU A 141 -4.51 -10.34 9.27
CA LEU A 141 -3.08 -10.65 9.26
C LEU A 141 -2.29 -9.87 10.32
N VAL A 142 -2.95 -8.94 11.00
CA VAL A 142 -2.35 -7.99 11.95
C VAL A 142 -3.13 -8.01 13.26
N SER A 143 -2.41 -8.13 14.38
CA SER A 143 -3.00 -8.06 15.72
C SER A 143 -3.35 -6.63 16.11
N ASP A 144 -4.36 -6.47 16.97
CA ASP A 144 -4.71 -5.18 17.55
C ASP A 144 -3.51 -4.54 18.28
N GLN A 145 -3.34 -3.22 18.15
CA GLN A 145 -2.21 -2.44 18.68
C GLN A 145 -0.83 -2.82 18.11
N GLN A 146 -0.78 -3.59 17.03
CA GLN A 146 0.48 -3.91 16.35
C GLN A 146 0.91 -2.78 15.41
N ALA A 147 2.22 -2.53 15.35
CA ALA A 147 2.80 -1.62 14.37
C ALA A 147 2.66 -2.17 12.94
N VAL A 148 2.38 -1.27 12.01
CA VAL A 148 2.30 -1.52 10.57
C VAL A 148 3.15 -0.52 9.81
N ASP A 149 3.83 -1.01 8.77
CA ASP A 149 4.60 -0.21 7.83
C ASP A 149 3.81 -0.02 6.54
N PHE A 150 4.21 0.96 5.72
CA PHE A 150 3.61 1.17 4.41
C PHE A 150 3.63 -0.12 3.56
N GLY A 151 2.48 -0.47 2.98
CA GLY A 151 2.32 -1.65 2.14
C GLY A 151 2.21 -2.97 2.90
N LYS A 152 2.29 -2.98 4.24
CA LYS A 152 2.14 -4.21 5.03
C LYS A 152 0.72 -4.78 4.88
N PRO A 153 0.55 -6.06 4.50
CA PRO A 153 -0.77 -6.69 4.44
C PRO A 153 -1.45 -6.72 5.81
N MET A 154 -2.70 -6.25 5.87
CA MET A 154 -3.51 -6.23 7.10
C MET A 154 -4.66 -7.23 7.05
N PHE A 155 -5.25 -7.44 5.87
CA PHE A 155 -6.35 -8.37 5.65
C PHE A 155 -6.11 -9.18 4.38
N ARG A 156 -6.57 -10.43 4.37
CA ARG A 156 -6.68 -11.26 3.17
C ARG A 156 -8.13 -11.32 2.73
N ILE A 157 -8.39 -11.03 1.47
CA ILE A 157 -9.72 -10.90 0.86
C ILE A 157 -9.85 -11.91 -0.29
N GLN A 158 -11.01 -12.58 -0.38
CA GLN A 158 -11.44 -13.22 -1.61
C GLN A 158 -12.23 -12.19 -2.42
N PRO A 159 -11.71 -11.68 -3.54
CA PRO A 159 -12.44 -10.72 -4.38
C PRO A 159 -13.70 -11.35 -4.98
N ASP A 160 -14.71 -10.51 -5.24
CA ASP A 160 -15.93 -10.89 -5.97
C ASP A 160 -15.68 -11.15 -7.47
#